data_AF-A0A835WP32-F1
#
_entry.id   AF-A0A835WP32-F1
#
_cell.length_a   1.000
_cell.length_b   1.000
_cell.length_c   1.000
_cell.angle_alpha   90.00
_cell.angle_beta   90.00
_cell.angle_gamma   90.00
#
_symmetry.space_group_name_H-M   'P 1'
#
loop_
_entity.id
_entity.type
_entity.pdbx_description
1 polymer ?
#
loop_
_entity_poly.entity_id
_entity_poly.type
_entity_poly.pdbx_seq_one_letter_code
_entity_poly.pdbx_strand_id
1 'polypeptide(L)'
;MSDQARTGRAPHIFAGSFGGATLYDNPDYVSPNAVRSALKRKAAGKYGSKVAARDRRTEHVAAHPLPRSPLDGIFKGEEGSEDDGAEGGEDGGSE
;
A
#
# COMPACT_ATOMS: atom_id res chain seq x y z
N MET A 1 2.93 17.43 20.04
CA MET A 1 3.88 17.24 18.91
C MET A 1 4.82 18.41 18.95
N SER A 2 5.98 18.26 19.61
CA SER A 2 6.90 19.36 19.84
C SER A 2 7.51 19.84 18.52
N ASP A 3 7.21 21.08 18.16
CA ASP A 3 7.89 21.81 17.09
C ASP A 3 9.30 22.14 17.59
N GLN A 4 10.27 21.29 17.25
CA GLN A 4 11.67 21.56 17.53
C GLN A 4 12.12 22.72 16.64
N ALA A 5 12.21 23.89 17.25
CA ALA A 5 12.65 25.14 16.68
C ALA A 5 13.89 24.99 15.78
N ARG A 6 13.84 25.69 14.64
CA ARG A 6 14.96 25.95 13.73
C ARG A 6 16.10 26.66 14.46
N THR A 7 16.94 25.93 15.18
CA THR A 7 18.25 26.43 15.58
C THR A 7 19.17 26.34 14.36
N GLY A 8 19.67 27.46 13.86
CA GLY A 8 20.57 27.54 12.71
C GLY A 8 21.97 26.97 12.97
N ARG A 9 22.08 25.72 13.42
CA ARG A 9 23.36 25.02 13.53
C ARG A 9 23.82 24.59 12.14
N ALA A 10 25.09 24.82 11.85
CA ALA A 10 25.71 24.37 10.61
C ALA A 10 25.69 22.84 10.53
N PRO A 11 25.37 22.25 9.36
CA PRO A 11 25.39 20.81 9.19
C PRO A 11 26.82 20.27 9.30
N HIS A 12 27.79 20.95 8.67
CA HIS A 12 29.20 20.57 8.65
C HIS A 12 30.07 21.82 8.81
N ILE A 13 31.23 21.66 9.45
CA ILE A 13 32.24 22.71 9.59
C ILE A 13 33.51 22.24 8.86
N PHE A 14 34.04 23.10 7.98
CA PHE A 14 35.22 22.81 7.17
C PHE A 14 36.43 23.62 7.66
N ALA A 15 37.63 23.09 7.47
CA ALA A 15 38.88 23.74 7.88
C ALA A 15 39.26 24.97 7.05
N GLY A 16 38.73 25.12 5.82
CA GLY A 16 38.98 26.25 4.94
C GLY A 16 37.74 27.09 4.64
N SER A 17 37.93 28.18 3.89
CA SER A 17 36.90 29.21 3.64
C SER A 17 35.64 28.66 2.95
N PHE A 18 35.81 27.73 2.00
CA PHE A 18 34.70 27.08 1.26
C PHE A 18 34.97 25.59 0.97
N GLY A 19 35.96 24.99 1.62
CA GLY A 19 36.39 23.61 1.37
C GLY A 19 37.51 23.18 2.30
N GLY A 20 38.04 21.97 2.08
CA GLY A 20 39.03 21.34 2.96
C GLY A 20 38.41 20.24 3.82
N ALA A 21 39.22 19.66 4.71
CA ALA A 21 38.77 18.55 5.56
C ALA A 21 37.60 18.97 6.46
N THR A 22 36.63 18.07 6.62
CA THR A 22 35.52 18.23 7.58
C THR A 22 36.06 18.10 9.00
N LEU A 23 35.99 19.17 9.77
CA LEU A 23 36.40 19.21 11.17
C LEU A 23 35.32 18.67 12.10
N TYR A 24 34.06 18.93 11.74
CA TYR A 24 32.91 18.53 12.54
C TYR A 24 31.70 18.28 11.65
N ASP A 25 30.95 17.23 11.99
CA ASP A 25 29.67 16.88 11.40
C ASP A 25 28.62 16.77 12.52
N ASN A 26 27.45 17.36 12.30
CA ASN A 26 26.34 17.31 13.24
C ASN A 26 25.55 15.99 13.09
N PRO A 27 25.58 15.08 14.08
CA PRO A 27 24.88 13.80 13.99
C PRO A 27 23.34 13.94 13.94
N ASP A 28 22.80 15.04 14.47
CA ASP A 28 21.36 15.29 14.52
C ASP A 28 20.82 15.96 13.24
N TYR A 29 21.70 16.31 12.31
CA TYR A 29 21.29 16.96 11.07
C TYR A 29 20.71 15.95 10.07
N VAL A 30 19.43 16.13 9.74
CA VAL A 30 18.77 15.40 8.65
C VAL A 30 18.47 16.35 7.51
N SER A 31 19.00 16.06 6.32
CA SER A 31 18.75 16.92 5.16
C SER A 31 17.28 16.90 4.73
N PRO A 32 16.72 18.02 4.24
CA PRO A 32 15.35 18.05 3.73
C PRO A 32 15.12 17.04 2.59
N ASN A 33 16.16 16.79 1.78
CA ASN A 33 16.15 15.77 0.74
C ASN A 33 15.98 14.36 1.34
N ALA A 34 16.71 14.04 2.42
CA ALA A 34 16.57 12.76 3.11
C ALA A 34 15.14 12.57 3.66
N VAL A 35 14.56 13.62 4.27
CA VAL A 35 13.16 13.59 4.76
C VAL A 35 12.19 13.35 3.60
N ARG A 36 12.29 14.11 2.51
CA ARG A 36 11.45 13.92 1.32
C ARG A 36 11.57 12.52 0.72
N SER A 37 12.79 12.00 0.61
CA SER A 37 13.05 10.65 0.11
C SER A 37 12.49 9.58 1.04
N ALA A 38 12.54 9.78 2.35
CA ALA A 38 11.92 8.87 3.31
C ALA A 38 10.38 8.84 3.17
N LEU A 39 9.75 10.01 2.99
CA LEU A 39 8.31 10.10 2.75
C LEU A 39 7.89 9.39 1.46
N LYS A 40 8.63 9.61 0.36
CA LYS A 40 8.39 8.91 -0.91
C LYS A 40 8.53 7.40 -0.78
N ARG A 41 9.57 6.92 -0.07
CA ARG A 41 9.76 5.49 0.20
C ARG A 41 8.60 4.88 1.00
N LYS A 42 8.11 5.57 2.03
CA LYS A 42 6.91 5.15 2.78
C LYS A 42 5.67 5.05 1.88
N ALA A 43 5.51 5.98 0.94
CA ALA A 43 4.39 5.98 0.01
C ALA A 43 4.50 4.93 -1.10
N ALA A 44 5.72 4.52 -1.49
CA ALA A 44 5.96 3.58 -2.58
C ALA A 44 5.29 2.20 -2.36
N GLY A 45 5.15 1.76 -1.12
CA GLY A 45 4.52 0.48 -0.79
C GLY A 45 2.99 0.45 -0.93
N LYS A 46 2.33 1.59 -1.14
CA LYS A 46 0.85 1.68 -1.14
C LYS A 46 0.19 0.85 -2.25
N TYR A 47 0.81 0.79 -3.43
CA TYR A 47 0.26 0.00 -4.53
C TYR A 47 0.44 -1.49 -4.27
N GLY A 48 1.64 -1.91 -3.84
CA GLY A 48 1.91 -3.31 -3.49
C GLY A 48 0.99 -3.82 -2.38
N SER A 49 0.75 -3.02 -1.34
CA SER A 49 -0.18 -3.40 -0.27
C SER A 49 -1.63 -3.48 -0.73
N LYS A 50 -2.06 -2.62 -1.66
CA LYS A 50 -3.39 -2.69 -2.27
C LYS A 50 -3.59 -3.98 -3.07
N VAL A 51 -2.61 -4.36 -3.89
CA VAL A 51 -2.67 -5.59 -4.69
C VAL A 51 -2.69 -6.82 -3.77
N ALA A 52 -1.77 -6.90 -2.81
CA ALA A 52 -1.74 -8.01 -1.84
C ALA A 52 -3.03 -8.13 -1.00
N ALA A 53 -3.68 -7.00 -0.68
CA ALA A 53 -4.97 -7.01 0.01
C ALA A 53 -6.11 -7.53 -0.88
N ARG A 54 -6.11 -7.19 -2.17
CA ARG A 54 -7.08 -7.74 -3.14
C ARG A 54 -6.90 -9.25 -3.26
N ASP A 55 -5.68 -9.71 -3.44
CA ASP A 55 -5.36 -11.12 -3.66
C ASP A 55 -5.72 -11.96 -2.42
N ARG A 56 -5.43 -11.45 -1.22
CA ARG A 56 -5.87 -12.06 0.05
C ARG A 56 -7.39 -12.19 0.14
N ARG A 57 -8.14 -11.18 -0.32
CA ARG A 57 -9.60 -11.22 -0.31
C ARG A 57 -10.11 -12.28 -1.28
N THR A 58 -9.57 -12.37 -2.49
CA THR A 58 -9.97 -13.37 -3.47
C THR A 58 -9.68 -14.78 -2.96
N GLU A 59 -8.50 -15.00 -2.36
CA GLU A 59 -8.14 -16.26 -1.71
C GLU A 59 -9.11 -16.62 -0.57
N HIS A 60 -9.44 -15.65 0.30
CA HIS A 60 -10.38 -15.88 1.39
C HIS A 60 -11.77 -16.27 0.89
N VAL A 61 -12.28 -15.58 -0.14
CA VAL A 61 -13.59 -15.89 -0.74
C VAL A 61 -13.58 -17.27 -1.39
N ALA A 62 -12.51 -17.62 -2.11
CA ALA A 62 -12.36 -18.94 -2.73
C ALA A 62 -12.24 -20.06 -1.69
N ALA A 63 -11.55 -19.82 -0.57
CA ALA A 63 -11.38 -20.79 0.51
C ALA A 63 -12.63 -20.97 1.39
N HIS A 64 -13.56 -19.99 1.39
CA HIS A 64 -14.77 -20.01 2.24
C HIS A 64 -16.04 -19.80 1.39
N PRO A 65 -16.39 -20.72 0.48
CA PRO A 65 -17.66 -20.66 -0.23
C PRO A 65 -18.80 -20.83 0.79
N LEU A 66 -19.70 -19.84 0.85
CA LEU A 66 -20.85 -19.89 1.76
C LEU A 66 -21.89 -20.86 1.21
N PRO A 67 -22.52 -21.70 2.08
CA PRO A 67 -23.64 -22.52 1.66
C PRO A 67 -24.81 -21.63 1.23
N ARG A 68 -25.55 -22.07 0.21
CA ARG A 68 -26.72 -21.35 -0.32
C ARG A 68 -27.76 -21.16 0.79
N SER A 69 -28.27 -19.94 0.94
CA SER A 69 -29.23 -19.64 2.00
C SER A 69 -30.66 -20.01 1.57
N PRO A 70 -31.54 -20.43 2.49
CA PRO A 70 -32.94 -20.71 2.17
C PRO A 70 -33.72 -19.52 1.62
N LEU A 71 -33.20 -18.30 1.79
CA LEU A 71 -33.88 -17.04 1.42
C LEU A 71 -33.25 -16.35 0.21
N ASP A 72 -32.25 -16.94 -0.45
CA ASP A 72 -31.49 -16.32 -1.57
C ASP A 72 -32.38 -15.93 -2.77
N GLY A 73 -33.60 -16.47 -2.87
CA GLY A 73 -34.56 -16.17 -3.95
C GLY A 73 -35.71 -15.23 -3.57
N ILE A 74 -35.85 -14.82 -2.31
CA ILE A 74 -37.09 -14.16 -1.83
C ILE A 74 -37.26 -12.72 -2.33
N PHE A 75 -36.15 -12.04 -2.63
CA PHE A 75 -36.17 -10.63 -3.04
C PHE A 75 -35.82 -10.42 -4.52
N LYS A 76 -35.65 -11.50 -5.30
CA LYS A 76 -35.57 -11.42 -6.76
C LYS A 76 -36.99 -11.18 -7.24
N GLY A 77 -37.35 -9.90 -7.42
CA GLY A 77 -38.68 -9.46 -7.83
C GLY A 77 -39.18 -10.22 -9.04
N GLU A 78 -40.46 -10.57 -9.01
CA GLU A 78 -41.19 -11.22 -10.10
C GLU A 78 -40.98 -10.47 -11.42
N GLU A 79 -40.14 -11.02 -12.29
CA GLU A 79 -40.26 -10.99 -13.76
C GLU A 79 -39.17 -11.92 -14.33
N GLY A 80 -39.58 -13.04 -14.93
CA GLY A 80 -38.70 -13.94 -15.68
C GLY A 80 -38.59 -15.35 -15.10
N SER A 81 -39.62 -16.15 -15.33
CA SER A 81 -39.46 -17.60 -15.50
C SER A 81 -38.54 -17.88 -16.70
N GLU A 82 -37.52 -18.73 -16.51
CA GLU A 82 -37.18 -19.90 -17.36
C GLU A 82 -35.73 -20.38 -17.14
N ASP A 83 -35.65 -21.67 -16.74
CA ASP A 83 -34.66 -22.68 -17.10
C ASP A 83 -33.16 -22.51 -16.73
N ASP A 84 -32.77 -22.94 -15.52
CA ASP A 84 -31.38 -23.30 -15.22
C ASP A 84 -31.20 -24.82 -15.40
N GLY A 85 -31.25 -25.25 -16.67
CA GLY A 85 -30.72 -26.52 -17.12
C GLY A 85 -29.25 -26.38 -17.58
N ALA A 86 -28.46 -27.39 -17.21
CA ALA A 86 -27.17 -27.78 -17.77
C ALA A 86 -25.86 -27.22 -17.17
N GLU A 87 -25.02 -28.22 -16.84
CA GLU A 87 -23.62 -28.19 -16.46
C GLU A 87 -22.71 -27.53 -17.52
N GLY A 88 -21.53 -27.11 -17.08
CA GLY A 88 -20.40 -26.79 -17.95
C GLY A 88 -19.24 -26.21 -17.16
N GLY A 89 -18.39 -27.08 -16.60
CA GLY A 89 -17.06 -26.66 -16.19
C GLY A 89 -16.21 -26.38 -17.43
N GLU A 90 -15.52 -25.25 -17.46
CA GLU A 90 -14.42 -25.02 -18.40
C GLU A 90 -13.29 -24.29 -17.67
N ASP A 91 -12.19 -25.03 -17.58
CA ASP A 91 -10.87 -24.58 -17.19
C ASP A 91 -10.32 -23.58 -18.22
N GLY A 92 -9.77 -22.46 -17.75
CA GLY A 92 -9.17 -21.44 -18.62
C GLY A 92 -7.98 -20.77 -17.94
N GLY A 93 -6.84 -21.47 -17.92
CA GLY A 93 -5.56 -20.94 -17.43
C GLY A 93 -4.96 -19.85 -18.32
N SER A 94 -4.09 -19.06 -17.68
CA SER A 94 -2.92 -18.33 -18.20
C SER A 94 -3.03 -17.54 -19.52
N GLU A 95 -2.89 -16.21 -19.43
CA GLU A 95 -1.71 -15.46 -19.92
C GLU A 95 -1.59 -14.09 -19.25
#